data_AF-A0A3P7NTX3-F1
#
_entry.id   AF-A0A3P7NTX3-F1
#
_cell.length_a   1.000
_cell.length_b   1.000
_cell.length_c   1.000
_cell.angle_alpha   90.00
_cell.angle_beta   90.00
_cell.angle_gamma   90.00
#
_symmetry.space_group_name_H-M   'P 1'
#
loop_
_entity.id
_entity.type
_entity.pdbx_description
1 polymer ?
#
loop_
_entity_poly.entity_id
_entity_poly.type
_entity_poly.pdbx_seq_one_letter_code
_entity_poly.pdbx_strand_id
1 'polypeptide(L)'
;MADRRHLTTLGQYLETLIEEKMFPADSKILETSIKEKMMLHLTENNLLNAVQHGFFGKRSCDTCQLSFFYYVLQSRDSGFVLYTVFFDFTKAFDRADHNLLLLKPASFGIGSKPLK
;
A
#
# COMPACT_ATOMS: atom_id res chain seq x y z
N MET A 1 -21.44 19.20 -40.17
CA MET A 1 -21.05 17.77 -40.14
C MET A 1 -19.82 17.68 -39.24
N ALA A 2 -20.00 17.37 -37.95
CA ALA A 2 -18.91 17.41 -36.97
C ALA A 2 -17.82 16.40 -37.36
N ASP A 3 -16.56 16.87 -37.39
CA ASP A 3 -15.41 16.06 -37.81
C ASP A 3 -15.25 14.87 -36.88
N ARG A 4 -15.53 13.67 -37.42
CA ARG A 4 -15.49 12.40 -36.71
C ARG A 4 -14.09 12.10 -36.14
N ARG A 5 -13.04 12.79 -36.60
CA ARG A 5 -11.65 12.66 -36.12
C ARG A 5 -11.41 13.32 -34.76
N HIS A 6 -12.12 14.41 -34.43
CA HIS A 6 -11.98 15.08 -33.13
C HIS A 6 -12.61 14.27 -31.98
N LEU A 7 -13.66 13.50 -32.27
CA LEU A 7 -14.29 12.62 -31.28
C LEU A 7 -13.42 11.39 -30.95
N THR A 8 -12.61 10.91 -31.90
CA THR A 8 -11.67 9.81 -31.66
C THR A 8 -10.53 10.24 -30.73
N THR A 9 -9.99 11.45 -30.91
CA THR A 9 -8.91 11.97 -30.05
C THR A 9 -9.41 12.29 -28.64
N LEU A 10 -10.63 12.82 -28.50
CA LEU A 10 -11.25 13.03 -27.18
C LEU A 10 -11.60 11.71 -26.49
N GLY A 11 -12.07 10.72 -27.24
CA GLY A 11 -12.32 9.36 -26.73
C GLY A 11 -11.03 8.70 -26.24
N GLN A 12 -9.95 8.78 -27.02
CA GLN A 12 -8.62 8.28 -26.63
C GLN A 12 -8.06 9.04 -25.42
N TYR A 13 -8.23 10.37 -25.36
CA TYR A 13 -7.80 11.18 -24.21
C TYR A 13 -8.59 10.83 -22.93
N LEU A 14 -9.90 10.60 -23.06
CA LEU A 14 -10.74 10.11 -21.96
C LEU A 14 -10.36 8.70 -21.51
N GLU A 15 -10.05 7.79 -22.45
CA GLU A 15 -9.55 6.45 -22.11
C GLU A 15 -8.19 6.52 -21.40
N THR A 16 -7.29 7.40 -21.85
CA THR A 16 -5.99 7.64 -21.19
C THR A 16 -6.18 8.22 -19.79
N LEU A 17 -7.16 9.11 -19.60
CA LEU A 17 -7.54 9.66 -18.30
C LEU A 17 -8.28 8.67 -17.38
N ILE A 18 -8.87 7.61 -17.93
CA ILE A 18 -9.48 6.53 -17.14
C ILE A 18 -8.40 5.54 -16.67
N GLU A 19 -7.31 5.37 -17.43
CA GLU A 19 -6.13 4.59 -16.99
C GLU A 19 -5.35 5.25 -15.86
N GLU A 20 -5.23 6.59 -15.86
CA GLU A 20 -4.84 7.32 -14.67
C GLU A 20 -6.01 7.34 -13.68
N LYS A 21 -6.05 6.41 -12.72
CA LYS A 21 -7.08 6.32 -11.66
C LYS A 21 -7.24 7.61 -10.85
N MET A 22 -7.84 8.66 -11.42
CA MET A 22 -8.13 9.92 -10.78
C MET A 22 -9.52 9.81 -10.16
N PHE A 23 -9.55 9.46 -8.87
CA PHE A 23 -10.77 9.47 -8.10
C PHE A 23 -11.28 10.92 -7.92
N PRO A 24 -12.60 11.14 -7.83
CA PRO A 24 -13.16 12.44 -7.48
C PRO A 24 -12.54 12.98 -6.19
N ALA A 25 -12.34 14.30 -6.09
CA ALA A 25 -11.72 14.95 -4.94
C ALA A 25 -12.35 14.54 -3.59
N ASP A 26 -13.68 14.42 -3.57
CA ASP A 26 -14.44 14.00 -2.39
C ASP A 26 -14.05 12.59 -1.90
N SER A 27 -13.85 11.66 -2.83
CA SER A 27 -13.38 10.30 -2.50
C SER A 27 -11.98 10.33 -1.91
N LYS A 28 -11.11 11.21 -2.41
CA LYS A 28 -9.72 11.26 -1.94
C LYS A 28 -9.60 11.84 -0.53
N ILE A 29 -10.45 12.81 -0.20
CA ILE A 29 -10.53 13.38 1.15
C ILE A 29 -10.97 12.30 2.14
N LEU A 30 -12.02 11.55 1.81
CA LEU A 30 -12.51 10.46 2.66
C LEU A 30 -11.46 9.36 2.84
N GLU A 31 -10.82 8.91 1.76
CA GLU A 31 -9.75 7.92 1.78
C GLU A 31 -8.59 8.36 2.69
N THR A 32 -8.16 9.62 2.56
CA THR A 32 -7.06 10.17 3.35
C THR A 32 -7.42 10.22 4.83
N SER A 33 -8.62 10.69 5.18
CA SER A 33 -9.08 10.74 6.57
C SER A 33 -9.18 9.35 7.22
N ILE A 34 -9.73 8.37 6.49
CA ILE A 34 -9.81 6.98 6.96
C ILE A 34 -8.40 6.42 7.18
N LYS A 35 -7.51 6.60 6.20
CA LYS A 35 -6.12 6.14 6.27
C LYS A 35 -5.41 6.71 7.51
N GLU A 36 -5.52 8.00 7.77
CA GLU A 36 -4.85 8.65 8.90
C GLU A 36 -5.30 8.06 10.24
N LYS A 37 -6.61 7.94 10.45
CA LYS A 37 -7.17 7.33 11.68
C LYS A 37 -6.77 5.87 11.84
N MET A 38 -6.81 5.10 10.75
CA MET A 38 -6.38 3.69 10.77
C MET A 38 -4.90 3.57 11.09
N MET A 39 -4.04 4.37 10.45
CA MET A 39 -2.59 4.33 10.69
C MET A 39 -2.26 4.75 12.12
N LEU A 40 -2.93 5.76 12.67
CA LEU A 40 -2.76 6.14 14.08
C LEU A 40 -3.07 4.97 15.00
N HIS A 41 -4.27 4.38 14.88
CA HIS A 41 -4.67 3.21 15.69
C HIS A 41 -3.69 2.04 15.55
N LEU A 42 -3.29 1.70 14.33
CA LEU A 42 -2.39 0.59 14.04
C LEU A 42 -0.99 0.80 14.63
N THR A 43 -0.51 2.05 14.66
CA THR A 43 0.82 2.39 15.18
C THR A 43 0.84 2.53 16.69
N GLU A 44 -0.12 3.23 17.30
CA GLU A 44 -0.21 3.40 18.75
C GLU A 44 -0.39 2.07 19.50
N ASN A 45 -1.11 1.12 18.89
CA ASN A 45 -1.34 -0.20 19.45
C ASN A 45 -0.32 -1.26 19.00
N ASN A 46 0.75 -0.87 18.28
CA ASN A 46 1.79 -1.77 17.77
C ASN A 46 1.24 -2.99 17.00
N LEU A 47 0.20 -2.78 16.18
CA LEU A 47 -0.52 -3.85 15.46
C LEU A 47 0.14 -4.23 14.12
N LEU A 48 1.11 -3.45 13.67
CA LEU A 48 1.89 -3.70 12.45
C LEU A 48 3.23 -4.35 12.78
N ASN A 49 3.76 -5.10 11.81
CA ASN A 49 5.06 -5.73 11.98
C ASN A 49 6.16 -4.65 12.10
N ALA A 50 6.99 -4.77 13.13
CA ALA A 50 8.08 -3.84 13.40
C ALA A 50 9.09 -3.70 12.26
N VAL A 51 9.24 -4.71 11.38
CA VAL A 51 10.15 -4.65 10.20
C VAL A 51 9.49 -4.14 8.92
N GLN A 52 8.19 -3.81 8.93
CA GLN A 52 7.50 -3.33 7.74
C GLN A 52 7.93 -1.90 7.38
N HIS A 53 8.48 -1.71 6.18
CA HIS A 53 8.85 -0.38 5.67
C HIS A 53 7.84 0.19 4.67
N GLY A 54 7.15 -0.67 3.92
CA GLY A 54 6.14 -0.24 2.95
C GLY A 54 4.94 0.45 3.60
N PHE A 55 4.48 1.56 3.01
CA PHE A 55 3.32 2.34 3.42
C PHE A 55 3.35 2.83 4.88
N PHE A 56 4.54 2.94 5.48
CA PHE A 56 4.73 3.33 6.88
C PHE A 56 5.41 4.69 6.99
N GLY A 57 4.91 5.57 7.85
CA GLY A 57 5.48 6.91 8.03
C GLY A 57 6.92 6.86 8.56
N LYS A 58 7.79 7.75 8.07
CA LYS A 58 9.21 7.84 8.48
C LYS A 58 10.07 6.61 8.12
N ARG A 59 9.57 5.73 7.24
CA ARG A 59 10.31 4.59 6.70
C ARG A 59 10.35 4.68 5.18
N SER A 60 11.47 4.33 4.59
CA SER A 60 11.73 4.36 3.14
C SER A 60 12.31 3.05 2.63
N CYS A 61 12.42 2.93 1.30
CA CYS A 61 13.15 1.83 0.68
C CYS A 61 14.60 1.78 1.17
N ASP A 62 15.26 2.93 1.32
CA ASP A 62 16.63 3.01 1.81
C ASP A 62 16.76 2.47 3.24
N THR A 63 15.84 2.86 4.14
CA THR A 63 15.85 2.31 5.51
C THR A 63 15.60 0.81 5.54
N CYS A 64 14.80 0.30 4.60
CA CYS A 64 14.56 -1.14 4.44
C CYS A 64 15.83 -1.88 4.04
N GLN A 65 16.49 -1.38 3.00
CA GLN A 65 17.72 -1.96 2.48
C GLN A 65 18.86 -1.90 3.51
N LEU A 66 19.00 -0.77 4.22
CA LEU A 66 19.97 -0.63 5.30
C LEU A 66 19.70 -1.61 6.44
N SER A 67 18.44 -1.74 6.88
CA SER A 67 18.05 -2.69 7.92
C SER A 67 18.35 -4.14 7.52
N PHE A 68 18.08 -4.50 6.26
CA PHE A 68 18.41 -5.81 5.71
C PHE A 68 19.92 -6.07 5.71
N PHE A 69 20.72 -5.16 5.17
CA PHE A 69 22.18 -5.34 5.14
C PHE A 69 22.79 -5.39 6.53
N TYR A 70 22.28 -4.58 7.47
CA TYR A 70 22.70 -4.67 8.86
C TYR A 70 22.49 -6.08 9.43
N TYR A 71 21.33 -6.68 9.19
CA TYR A 71 21.03 -8.05 9.62
C TYR A 71 21.94 -9.10 8.95
N VAL A 72 22.20 -8.94 7.65
CA VAL A 72 23.11 -9.82 6.89
C VAL A 72 24.52 -9.78 7.46
N LEU A 73 25.05 -8.58 7.70
CA LEU A 73 26.40 -8.38 8.24
C LEU A 73 26.52 -8.96 9.65
N GLN A 74 25.56 -8.67 10.53
CA GLN A 74 25.55 -9.22 11.89
C GLN A 74 25.50 -10.75 11.89
N SER A 75 24.69 -11.35 11.02
CA SER A 75 24.59 -12.81 10.89
C SER A 75 25.90 -13.42 10.41
N ARG A 76 26.54 -12.78 9.42
CA ARG A 76 27.85 -13.18 8.91
C ARG A 76 28.93 -13.11 9.98
N ASP A 77 29.00 -12.01 10.72
CA ASP A 77 29.99 -11.81 11.79
C ASP A 77 29.80 -12.82 12.92
N SER A 78 28.58 -13.28 13.14
CA SER A 78 28.24 -14.34 14.09
C SER A 78 28.51 -15.76 13.54
N GLY A 79 29.03 -15.89 12.32
CA GLY A 79 29.36 -17.17 11.70
C GLY A 79 28.18 -17.94 11.11
N PHE A 80 27.00 -17.32 10.98
CA PHE A 80 25.83 -17.97 10.40
C PHE A 80 25.82 -17.90 8.86
N VAL A 81 25.32 -18.95 8.23
CA VAL A 81 24.96 -18.95 6.80
C VAL A 81 23.55 -18.41 6.65
N LEU A 82 23.38 -17.44 5.75
CA LEU A 82 22.09 -16.80 5.49
C LEU A 82 21.56 -17.15 4.10
N TYR A 83 20.27 -17.47 4.02
CA TYR A 83 19.53 -17.58 2.78
C TYR A 83 18.45 -16.50 2.74
N THR A 84 18.38 -15.74 1.65
CA THR A 84 17.35 -14.72 1.46
C THR A 84 16.43 -15.15 0.33
N VAL A 85 15.12 -15.08 0.56
CA VAL A 85 14.09 -15.37 -0.44
C VAL A 85 13.31 -14.09 -0.71
N PHE A 86 13.28 -13.68 -1.97
CA PHE A 86 12.51 -12.52 -2.41
C PHE A 86 11.21 -12.99 -3.05
N PHE A 87 10.09 -12.41 -2.60
CA PHE A 87 8.76 -12.65 -3.17
C PHE A 87 8.26 -11.37 -3.83
N ASP A 88 7.70 -11.51 -5.03
CA ASP A 88 7.00 -10.44 -5.73
C ASP A 88 5.65 -10.96 -6.25
N PHE A 89 4.59 -10.24 -5.91
CA PHE A 89 3.22 -10.62 -6.26
C PHE A 89 2.80 -9.94 -7.56
N THR A 90 2.62 -10.73 -8.62
CA THR A 90 2.09 -10.21 -9.89
C THR A 90 0.69 -9.63 -9.70
N LYS A 91 0.50 -8.34 -10.02
CA LYS A 91 -0.78 -7.61 -9.90
C LYS A 91 -1.41 -7.75 -8.51
N ALA A 92 -0.62 -7.53 -7.45
CA ALA A 92 -1.03 -7.74 -6.06
C ALA A 92 -2.38 -7.11 -5.68
N PHE A 93 -2.65 -5.88 -6.12
CA PHE A 93 -3.91 -5.18 -5.80
C PHE A 93 -5.10 -5.68 -6.61
N ASP A 94 -4.89 -6.13 -7.85
CA ASP A 94 -5.96 -6.67 -8.70
C ASP A 94 -6.35 -8.09 -8.30
N ARG A 95 -5.43 -8.83 -7.65
CA ARG A 95 -5.62 -10.22 -7.23
C ARG A 95 -5.98 -10.39 -5.76
N ALA A 96 -6.04 -9.31 -4.99
CA ALA A 96 -6.45 -9.38 -3.60
C ALA A 96 -7.93 -9.76 -3.49
N ASP A 97 -8.24 -10.82 -2.73
CA ASP A 97 -9.63 -11.20 -2.44
C ASP A 97 -10.29 -10.13 -1.57
N HIS A 98 -11.29 -9.45 -2.11
CA HIS A 98 -11.98 -8.36 -1.42
C HIS A 98 -12.76 -8.83 -0.18
N ASN A 99 -13.30 -10.06 -0.18
CA ASN A 99 -14.00 -10.59 1.00
C ASN A 99 -13.02 -10.82 2.14
N LEU A 100 -11.85 -11.38 1.86
CA LEU A 100 -10.79 -11.55 2.85
C LEU A 100 -10.23 -10.20 3.32
N LEU A 101 -10.06 -9.24 2.40
CA LEU A 101 -9.57 -7.92 2.72
C LEU A 101 -10.52 -7.17 3.67
N LEU A 102 -11.83 -7.30 3.49
CA LEU A 102 -12.84 -6.68 4.36
C LEU A 102 -12.86 -7.26 5.78
N LEU A 103 -12.42 -8.51 5.97
CA LEU A 103 -12.28 -9.12 7.30
C LEU A 103 -11.00 -8.68 8.01
N LYS A 104 -10.00 -8.18 7.27
CA LYS A 104 -8.70 -7.82 7.85
C LYS A 104 -8.77 -6.68 8.88
N PRO A 105 -9.53 -5.58 8.67
CA PRO A 105 -9.70 -4.54 9.69
C PRO A 105 -10.25 -5.07 11.01
N ALA A 106 -11.20 -6.02 10.97
CA ALA A 106 -11.75 -6.62 12.19
C ALA A 106 -10.68 -7.36 13.01
N SER A 107 -9.70 -7.99 12.35
CA SER A 107 -8.55 -8.60 13.03
C SER A 107 -7.65 -7.60 13.77
N PHE A 108 -7.73 -6.32 13.42
CA PHE A 108 -7.04 -5.21 14.10
C PHE A 108 -7.94 -4.45 15.09
N GLY A 109 -9.14 -4.98 15.38
CA GLY A 109 -10.12 -4.35 16.26
C GLY A 109 -10.88 -3.19 15.64
N ILE A 110 -10.83 -3.02 14.32
CA ILE A 110 -11.50 -1.95 13.59
C ILE A 110 -12.88 -2.45 13.13
N GLY A 111 -13.95 -1.74 13.48
CA GLY A 111 -15.32 -2.03 13.02
C GLY A 111 -16.37 -2.20 14.12
N SER A 112 -15.98 -2.45 15.37
CA SER A 112 -16.92 -2.56 16.50
C SER A 112 -17.21 -1.22 17.18
N LYS A 113 -16.25 -0.30 17.15
CA LYS A 113 -16.35 1.05 17.71
C LYS A 113 -15.63 2.04 16.80
N PRO A 114 -16.03 3.33 16.81
CA PRO A 114 -15.28 4.38 16.10
C PRO A 114 -13.84 4.42 16.61
N LEU A 115 -12.88 4.52 15.67
CA LEU A 115 -11.49 4.80 16.02
C LEU A 115 -11.42 6.20 16.64
N LYS A 116 -10.69 6.30 17.76
CA LYS A 116 -10.47 7.57 18.45
C LYS A 116 -9.66 8.55 17.59
#